data_AF-A0A7V1VZL3-F1
#
_entry.id   AF-A0A7V1VZL3-F1
#
_cell.length_a   1.000
_cell.length_b   1.000
_cell.length_c   1.000
_cell.angle_alpha   90.00
_cell.angle_beta   90.00
_cell.angle_gamma   90.00
#
_symmetry.space_group_name_H-M   'P 1'
#
loop_
_entity.id
_entity.type
_entity.pdbx_description
1 polymer ?
#
loop_
_entity_poly.entity_id
_entity_poly.type
_entity_poly.pdbx_seq_one_letter_code
_entity_poly.pdbx_strand_id
1 'polypeptide(L)'
;MIAVDLPPELRAVIDERLRETAPGELARAAAELSARYRAPASQGWRADRSSAHLLAYAAVRLPATYAAITAALLRVQELRPGWQPRTLLDLGTGLGAGVWAAAALWDSLRRVTALDADPRALALAQELARSAAHPAVRSTAWRRAALTEPLPDVAADLVLIAYVLGELAPDAGQALVERAWQAATDTLVIVEPGTPAGYGRVIAARGRLLAQGAFTTAPCPHDAPCPLVDDWCHFAVRLPRSRLHRMLKQGALGYEDEKFSYVALSRAPTKRAPARVIRHPQVHPGRIGLTLCTRQGVQTVTITRAARERFRQARKTDWGDAFAEGDASPEASG
;
A
#
# COMPACT_ATOMS: atom_id res chain seq x y z
N MET A 1 -2.76 -14.93 -4.70
CA MET A 1 -2.77 -13.48 -4.39
C MET A 1 -3.38 -13.31 -3.01
N ILE A 2 -2.85 -12.43 -2.17
CA ILE A 2 -3.41 -12.17 -0.82
C ILE A 2 -4.78 -11.51 -0.98
N ALA A 3 -5.77 -12.00 -0.22
CA ALA A 3 -7.09 -11.38 -0.08
C ALA A 3 -7.14 -10.61 1.24
N VAL A 4 -7.54 -9.34 1.19
CA VAL A 4 -7.62 -8.48 2.38
C VAL A 4 -9.02 -7.86 2.46
N ASP A 5 -9.67 -8.08 3.60
CA ASP A 5 -11.00 -7.53 3.91
C ASP A 5 -10.87 -6.37 4.89
N LEU A 6 -11.74 -5.37 4.75
CA LEU A 6 -11.89 -4.33 5.77
C LEU A 6 -12.27 -4.94 7.13
N PRO A 7 -11.78 -4.37 8.25
CA PRO A 7 -12.22 -4.75 9.58
C PRO A 7 -13.76 -4.70 9.67
N PRO A 8 -14.43 -5.73 10.24
CA PRO A 8 -15.88 -5.77 10.30
C PRO A 8 -16.51 -4.55 10.97
N GLU A 9 -15.86 -4.00 12.00
CA GLU A 9 -16.28 -2.79 12.71
C GLU A 9 -16.23 -1.53 11.82
N LEU A 10 -15.14 -1.34 11.06
CA LEU A 10 -15.02 -0.23 10.13
C LEU A 10 -16.08 -0.33 9.01
N ARG A 11 -16.27 -1.54 8.46
CA ARG A 11 -17.28 -1.81 7.45
C ARG A 11 -18.70 -1.51 7.96
N ALA A 12 -19.00 -1.91 9.19
CA ALA A 12 -20.33 -1.68 9.79
C ALA A 12 -20.67 -0.18 9.90
N VAL A 13 -19.73 0.64 10.35
CA VAL A 13 -19.94 2.11 10.44
C VAL A 13 -20.10 2.72 9.05
N ILE A 14 -19.30 2.30 8.07
CA ILE A 14 -19.45 2.75 6.68
C ILE A 14 -20.85 2.41 6.16
N ASP A 15 -21.30 1.16 6.30
CA ASP A 15 -22.61 0.70 5.83
C ASP A 15 -23.79 1.40 6.53
N GLU A 16 -23.64 1.77 7.80
CA GLU A 16 -24.61 2.59 8.52
C GLU A 16 -24.75 3.99 7.91
N ARG A 17 -23.63 4.71 7.74
CA ARG A 17 -23.63 6.07 7.17
C ARG A 17 -24.13 6.12 5.72
N LEU A 18 -23.89 5.05 4.96
CA LEU A 18 -24.39 4.92 3.60
C LEU A 18 -25.91 4.74 3.56
N ARG A 19 -26.52 4.09 4.57
CA ARG A 19 -27.99 3.96 4.68
C ARG A 19 -28.67 5.28 5.06
N GLU A 20 -27.96 6.17 5.76
CA GLU A 20 -28.46 7.49 6.15
C GLU A 20 -28.38 8.53 5.02
N THR A 21 -27.68 8.22 3.93
CA THR A 21 -27.48 9.14 2.80
C THR A 21 -28.48 8.85 1.68
N ALA A 22 -29.03 9.89 1.05
CA ALA A 22 -29.98 9.74 -0.05
C ALA A 22 -29.34 8.94 -1.22
N PRO A 23 -29.98 7.85 -1.71
CA PRO A 23 -29.37 6.98 -2.72
C PRO A 23 -28.96 7.68 -4.03
N GLY A 24 -29.73 8.68 -4.47
CA GLY A 24 -29.43 9.45 -5.68
C GLY A 24 -28.19 10.33 -5.54
N GLU A 25 -27.96 10.90 -4.36
CA GLU A 25 -26.77 11.72 -4.08
C GLU A 25 -25.51 10.86 -4.06
N LEU A 26 -25.59 9.68 -3.42
CA LEU A 26 -24.48 8.74 -3.34
C LEU A 26 -24.11 8.15 -4.71
N ALA A 27 -25.12 7.80 -5.52
CA ALA A 27 -24.90 7.29 -6.88
C ALA A 27 -24.20 8.33 -7.76
N ARG A 28 -24.63 9.59 -7.69
CA ARG A 28 -24.00 10.72 -8.39
C ARG A 28 -22.55 10.90 -7.94
N ALA A 29 -22.32 10.98 -6.63
CA ALA A 29 -20.98 11.12 -6.07
C ALA A 29 -20.02 9.99 -6.48
N ALA A 30 -20.51 8.74 -6.51
CA ALA A 30 -19.70 7.60 -6.93
C ALA A 30 -19.42 7.57 -8.44
N ALA A 31 -20.36 8.03 -9.27
CA ALA A 31 -20.18 8.17 -10.71
C ALA A 31 -19.14 9.27 -11.02
N GLU A 32 -19.25 10.42 -10.37
CA GLU A 32 -18.27 11.51 -10.46
C GLU A 32 -16.87 11.06 -10.01
N LEU A 33 -16.80 10.32 -8.89
CA LEU A 33 -15.56 9.73 -8.41
C LEU A 33 -14.95 8.77 -9.43
N SER A 34 -15.76 7.87 -10.00
CA SER A 34 -15.31 6.89 -10.99
C SER A 34 -14.82 7.53 -12.28
N ALA A 35 -15.50 8.59 -12.76
CA ALA A 35 -15.09 9.33 -13.94
C ALA A 35 -13.72 10.01 -13.75
N ARG A 36 -13.50 10.65 -12.59
CA ARG A 36 -12.24 11.33 -12.26
C ARG A 36 -11.06 10.37 -12.15
N TYR A 37 -11.26 9.17 -11.63
CA TYR A 37 -10.20 8.15 -11.54
C TYR A 37 -9.85 7.51 -12.90
N ARG A 38 -10.70 7.60 -13.91
CA ARG A 38 -10.43 7.11 -15.27
C ARG A 38 -9.76 8.16 -16.16
N ALA A 39 -9.77 9.43 -15.77
CA ALA A 39 -9.14 10.51 -16.53
C ALA A 39 -7.59 10.46 -16.39
N PRO A 40 -6.82 10.66 -17.48
CA PRO A 40 -5.36 10.76 -17.41
C PRO A 40 -4.96 12.00 -16.60
N ALA A 41 -4.02 11.83 -15.65
CA ALA A 41 -3.47 12.87 -14.79
C ALA A 41 -4.52 13.65 -13.97
N SER A 42 -5.09 13.03 -12.95
CA SER A 42 -5.99 13.72 -12.05
C SER A 42 -5.23 14.62 -11.07
N GLN A 43 -5.52 15.93 -11.14
CA GLN A 43 -5.52 16.77 -9.94
C GLN A 43 -6.31 16.01 -8.86
N GLY A 44 -5.69 15.85 -7.69
CA GLY A 44 -6.18 14.98 -6.62
C GLY A 44 -7.61 15.25 -6.18
N TRP A 45 -8.03 14.46 -5.20
CA TRP A 45 -9.32 14.38 -4.50
C TRP A 45 -10.01 15.72 -4.06
N ARG A 46 -9.51 16.89 -4.45
CA ARG A 46 -9.77 18.21 -3.84
C ARG A 46 -10.95 19.00 -4.42
N ALA A 47 -11.49 18.67 -5.59
CA ALA A 47 -12.35 19.60 -6.34
C ALA A 47 -13.87 19.56 -6.03
N ASP A 48 -14.41 18.53 -5.36
CA ASP A 48 -15.79 18.62 -4.83
C ASP A 48 -15.95 17.62 -3.68
N ARG A 49 -16.31 18.11 -2.48
CA ARG A 49 -16.23 17.35 -1.22
C ARG A 49 -17.47 17.60 -0.36
N SER A 50 -18.65 17.37 -0.92
CA SER A 50 -19.83 17.14 -0.10
C SER A 50 -19.60 15.91 0.80
N SER A 51 -20.35 15.81 1.90
CA SER A 51 -20.30 14.63 2.79
C SER A 51 -20.56 13.33 2.02
N ALA A 52 -21.44 13.36 1.00
CA ALA A 52 -21.71 12.21 0.14
C ALA A 52 -20.51 11.77 -0.72
N HIS A 53 -19.66 12.70 -1.17
CA HIS A 53 -18.42 12.33 -1.87
C HIS A 53 -17.47 11.56 -0.96
N LEU A 54 -17.24 12.06 0.26
CA LEU A 54 -16.38 11.39 1.24
C LEU A 54 -16.91 10.00 1.60
N LEU A 55 -18.22 9.84 1.76
CA LEU A 55 -18.86 8.53 1.99
C LEU A 55 -18.77 7.60 0.78
N ALA A 56 -18.95 8.12 -0.44
CA ALA A 56 -18.73 7.34 -1.67
C ALA A 56 -17.28 6.86 -1.77
N TYR A 57 -16.31 7.70 -1.40
CA TYR A 57 -14.90 7.32 -1.32
C TYR A 57 -14.64 6.29 -0.23
N ALA A 58 -15.25 6.43 0.95
CA ALA A 58 -15.18 5.44 2.02
C ALA A 58 -15.72 4.07 1.56
N ALA A 59 -16.76 4.04 0.72
CA ALA A 59 -17.32 2.80 0.20
C ALA A 59 -16.46 2.15 -0.92
N VAL A 60 -15.75 2.96 -1.70
CA VAL A 60 -15.19 2.53 -3.00
C VAL A 60 -13.66 2.52 -3.05
N ARG A 61 -12.98 3.41 -2.32
CA ARG A 61 -11.51 3.57 -2.34
C ARG A 61 -10.83 3.26 -1.02
N LEU A 62 -11.48 3.52 0.11
CA LEU A 62 -10.94 3.13 1.43
C LEU A 62 -10.64 1.62 1.54
N PRO A 63 -11.50 0.69 1.06
CA PRO A 63 -11.15 -0.74 1.05
C PRO A 63 -9.88 -1.04 0.25
N ALA A 64 -9.73 -0.42 -0.92
CA ALA A 64 -8.60 -0.63 -1.83
C ALA A 64 -7.28 -0.14 -1.24
N THR A 65 -7.29 1.09 -0.70
CA THR A 65 -6.11 1.67 -0.04
C THR A 65 -5.76 0.91 1.24
N TYR A 66 -6.74 0.53 2.06
CA TYR A 66 -6.52 -0.34 3.22
C TYR A 66 -5.87 -1.67 2.82
N ALA A 67 -6.39 -2.33 1.78
CA ALA A 67 -5.85 -3.61 1.31
C ALA A 67 -4.40 -3.48 0.83
N ALA A 68 -4.10 -2.45 0.03
CA ALA A 68 -2.75 -2.21 -0.49
C ALA A 68 -1.74 -1.90 0.62
N ILE A 69 -2.14 -1.04 1.58
CA ILE A 69 -1.30 -0.72 2.74
C ILE A 69 -1.07 -1.97 3.60
N THR A 70 -2.13 -2.73 3.90
CA THR A 70 -2.03 -3.98 4.67
C THR A 70 -1.11 -4.96 3.98
N ALA A 71 -1.23 -5.14 2.66
CA ALA A 71 -0.35 -6.02 1.90
C ALA A 71 1.11 -5.58 1.96
N ALA A 72 1.40 -4.27 1.88
CA ALA A 72 2.75 -3.74 2.04
C ALA A 72 3.30 -3.98 3.46
N LEU A 73 2.50 -3.70 4.49
CA LEU A 73 2.87 -3.86 5.89
C LEU A 73 3.06 -5.33 6.31
N LEU A 74 2.27 -6.25 5.75
CA LEU A 74 2.48 -7.69 5.92
C LEU A 74 3.88 -8.12 5.46
N ARG A 75 4.37 -7.58 4.34
CA ARG A 75 5.75 -7.87 3.87
C ARG A 75 6.81 -7.32 4.80
N VAL A 76 6.54 -6.18 5.46
CA VAL A 76 7.43 -5.66 6.52
C VAL A 76 7.45 -6.61 7.72
N GLN A 77 6.27 -7.04 8.19
CA GLN A 77 6.16 -7.97 9.33
C GLN A 77 6.84 -9.32 9.05
N GLU A 78 6.63 -9.88 7.85
CA GLU A 78 7.29 -11.13 7.39
C GLU A 78 8.83 -11.03 7.46
N LEU A 79 9.40 -9.88 7.06
CA LEU A 79 10.85 -9.66 7.01
C LEU A 79 11.43 -9.12 8.32
N ARG A 80 10.59 -8.81 9.30
CA ARG A 80 10.98 -8.30 10.61
C ARG A 80 10.24 -9.06 11.72
N PRO A 81 10.51 -10.36 11.88
CA PRO A 81 9.85 -11.16 12.90
C PRO A 81 10.13 -10.59 14.29
N GLY A 82 9.08 -10.37 15.06
CA GLY A 82 9.18 -9.81 16.42
C GLY A 82 9.29 -8.29 16.48
N TRP A 83 9.35 -7.57 15.36
CA TRP A 83 9.27 -6.11 15.38
C TRP A 83 7.85 -5.64 15.74
N GLN A 84 7.76 -4.78 16.74
CA GLN A 84 6.53 -4.37 17.40
C GLN A 84 6.49 -2.84 17.56
N PRO A 85 6.16 -2.08 16.49
CA PRO A 85 6.09 -0.62 16.56
C PRO A 85 5.02 -0.20 17.56
N ARG A 86 5.34 0.77 18.41
CA ARG A 86 4.41 1.34 19.41
C ARG A 86 3.81 2.65 18.95
N THR A 87 4.46 3.32 18.00
CA THR A 87 4.07 4.64 17.53
C THR A 87 3.95 4.69 16.01
N LEU A 88 2.88 5.32 15.53
CA LEU A 88 2.58 5.52 14.11
C LEU A 88 2.41 7.01 13.80
N LEU A 89 3.05 7.47 12.72
CA LEU A 89 2.75 8.74 12.05
C LEU A 89 2.25 8.45 10.63
N ASP A 90 0.99 8.75 10.36
CA ASP A 90 0.35 8.56 9.05
C ASP A 90 0.21 9.92 8.33
N LEU A 91 0.95 10.09 7.22
CA LEU A 91 1.04 11.35 6.47
C LEU A 91 0.16 11.28 5.22
N GLY A 92 -0.86 12.13 5.16
CA GLY A 92 -1.89 12.06 4.13
C GLY A 92 -2.91 10.97 4.43
N THR A 93 -3.33 10.87 5.68
CA THR A 93 -4.12 9.74 6.20
C THR A 93 -5.49 9.58 5.51
N GLY A 94 -6.04 10.66 4.94
CA GLY A 94 -7.37 10.67 4.35
C GLY A 94 -8.43 10.21 5.36
N LEU A 95 -9.02 9.05 5.10
CA LEU A 95 -10.04 8.42 5.96
C LEU A 95 -9.47 7.43 6.98
N GLY A 96 -8.15 7.39 7.17
CA GLY A 96 -7.48 6.57 8.19
C GLY A 96 -7.08 5.17 7.72
N ALA A 97 -7.02 4.90 6.41
CA ALA A 97 -6.70 3.56 5.87
C ALA A 97 -5.41 2.98 6.48
N GLY A 98 -4.38 3.83 6.61
CA GLY A 98 -3.09 3.47 7.19
C GLY A 98 -3.16 3.14 8.68
N VAL A 99 -3.90 3.93 9.45
CA VAL A 99 -4.17 3.71 10.87
C VAL A 99 -4.81 2.33 11.11
N TRP A 100 -5.86 2.02 10.35
CA TRP A 100 -6.55 0.74 10.44
C TRP A 100 -5.66 -0.44 10.02
N ALA A 101 -4.92 -0.31 8.92
CA ALA A 101 -4.04 -1.36 8.42
C ALA A 101 -2.91 -1.70 9.41
N ALA A 102 -2.30 -0.69 10.03
CA ALA A 102 -1.26 -0.90 11.01
C ALA A 102 -1.81 -1.53 12.31
N ALA A 103 -2.96 -1.05 12.80
CA ALA A 103 -3.60 -1.61 13.99
C ALA A 103 -4.05 -3.07 13.82
N ALA A 104 -4.39 -3.49 12.60
CA ALA A 104 -4.73 -4.88 12.30
C ALA A 104 -3.52 -5.84 12.38
N LEU A 105 -2.29 -5.32 12.29
CA LEU A 105 -1.07 -6.12 12.28
C LEU A 105 -0.29 -6.06 13.60
N TRP A 106 -0.44 -4.97 14.37
CA TRP A 106 0.34 -4.73 15.56
C TRP A 106 -0.52 -4.28 16.75
N ASP A 107 -0.91 -5.25 17.58
CA ASP A 107 -1.52 -5.01 18.90
C ASP A 107 -0.62 -4.20 19.85
N SER A 108 0.66 -4.04 19.50
CA SER A 108 1.65 -3.25 20.23
C SER A 108 1.53 -1.74 20.01
N LEU A 109 0.73 -1.28 19.03
CA LEU A 109 0.51 0.14 18.80
C LEU A 109 -0.15 0.82 20.01
N ARG A 110 0.38 1.98 20.39
CA ARG A 110 -0.09 2.76 21.55
C ARG A 110 -0.46 4.18 21.18
N ARG A 111 0.33 4.83 20.33
CA ARG A 111 0.13 6.24 19.95
C ARG A 111 0.12 6.37 18.44
N VAL A 112 -0.95 6.95 17.91
CA VAL A 112 -1.10 7.23 16.48
C VAL A 112 -1.30 8.73 16.29
N THR A 113 -0.53 9.32 15.39
CA THR A 113 -0.76 10.68 14.88
C THR A 113 -1.06 10.56 13.39
N ALA A 114 -2.17 11.15 12.95
CA ALA A 114 -2.63 11.04 11.57
C ALA A 114 -2.87 12.44 11.01
N LEU A 115 -2.17 12.77 9.93
CA LEU A 115 -2.13 14.11 9.34
C LEU A 115 -2.83 14.13 7.99
N ASP A 116 -3.71 15.11 7.78
CA ASP A 116 -4.29 15.41 6.47
C ASP A 116 -4.53 16.91 6.31
N ALA A 117 -4.59 17.41 5.07
CA ALA A 117 -4.92 18.81 4.81
C ALA A 117 -6.43 19.08 4.92
N ASP A 118 -7.26 18.05 4.73
CA ASP A 118 -8.72 18.17 4.71
C ASP A 118 -9.38 17.95 6.08
N PRO A 119 -9.93 19.01 6.69
CA PRO A 119 -10.65 18.85 7.95
C PRO A 119 -11.90 17.95 7.82
N ARG A 120 -12.52 17.85 6.64
CA ARG A 120 -13.71 17.00 6.45
C ARG A 120 -13.35 15.51 6.40
N ALA A 121 -12.26 15.16 5.72
CA ALA A 121 -11.74 13.81 5.71
C ALA A 121 -11.32 13.37 7.13
N LEU A 122 -10.63 14.24 7.87
CA LEU A 122 -10.27 13.98 9.26
C LEU A 122 -11.49 13.79 10.16
N ALA A 123 -12.53 14.61 9.99
CA ALA A 123 -13.77 14.47 10.77
C ALA A 123 -14.45 13.12 10.52
N LEU A 124 -14.53 12.68 9.26
CA LEU A 124 -15.06 11.35 8.92
C LEU A 124 -14.14 10.23 9.41
N ALA A 125 -12.82 10.36 9.27
CA ALA A 125 -11.86 9.38 9.77
C ALA A 125 -11.99 9.18 11.29
N GLN A 126 -12.12 10.29 12.03
CA GLN A 126 -12.35 10.27 13.47
C GLN A 126 -13.69 9.61 13.81
N GLU A 127 -14.76 9.89 13.04
CA GLU A 127 -16.05 9.22 13.17
C GLU A 127 -15.94 7.70 12.99
N LEU A 128 -15.31 7.26 11.90
CA LEU A 128 -15.10 5.85 11.60
C LEU A 128 -14.30 5.14 12.70
N ALA A 129 -13.36 5.84 13.34
CA ALA A 129 -12.49 5.30 14.37
C ALA A 129 -13.10 5.22 15.78
N ARG A 130 -14.24 5.90 16.06
CA ARG A 130 -14.76 6.05 17.44
C ARG A 130 -15.04 4.72 18.13
N SER A 131 -15.59 3.76 17.40
CA SER A 131 -16.00 2.45 17.91
C SER A 131 -14.98 1.34 17.66
N ALA A 132 -13.78 1.67 17.17
CA ALA A 132 -12.76 0.66 16.85
C ALA A 132 -12.42 -0.19 18.09
N ALA A 133 -12.20 -1.49 17.95
CA ALA A 133 -11.79 -2.36 19.06
C ALA A 133 -10.36 -2.04 19.55
N HIS A 134 -9.46 -1.69 18.64
CA HIS A 134 -8.08 -1.37 18.97
C HIS A 134 -7.96 0.02 19.64
N PRO A 135 -7.45 0.13 20.87
CA PRO A 135 -7.42 1.41 21.61
C PRO A 135 -6.70 2.54 20.88
N ALA A 136 -5.57 2.23 20.23
CA ALA A 136 -4.79 3.24 19.51
C ALA A 136 -5.52 3.82 18.28
N VAL A 137 -6.47 3.08 17.68
CA VAL A 137 -7.30 3.59 16.59
C VAL A 137 -8.30 4.60 17.15
N ARG A 138 -9.02 4.24 18.23
CA ARG A 138 -9.97 5.14 18.90
C ARG A 138 -9.34 6.43 19.38
N SER A 139 -8.13 6.35 19.95
CA SER A 139 -7.41 7.48 20.51
C SER A 139 -6.45 8.16 19.52
N THR A 140 -6.63 7.96 18.22
CA THR A 140 -5.78 8.58 17.20
C THR A 140 -5.82 10.10 17.30
N ALA A 141 -4.64 10.73 17.28
CA ALA A 141 -4.51 12.18 17.20
C ALA A 141 -4.65 12.63 15.73
N TRP A 142 -5.90 12.87 15.31
CA TRP A 142 -6.23 13.45 14.00
C TRP A 142 -5.87 14.93 13.96
N ARG A 143 -4.93 15.34 13.12
CA ARG A 143 -4.44 16.73 13.06
C ARG A 143 -4.43 17.24 11.63
N ARG A 144 -4.94 18.46 11.46
CA ARG A 144 -4.84 19.16 10.18
C ARG A 144 -3.40 19.60 9.95
N ALA A 145 -2.83 19.26 8.80
CA ALA A 145 -1.52 19.73 8.38
C ALA A 145 -1.43 19.74 6.85
N ALA A 146 -0.87 20.82 6.28
CA ALA A 146 -0.47 20.81 4.89
C ALA A 146 0.85 20.05 4.77
N LEU A 147 0.87 18.95 4.02
CA LEU A 147 2.08 18.14 3.88
C LEU A 147 3.22 18.85 3.11
N THR A 148 2.95 20.02 2.55
CA THR A 148 3.95 20.92 1.95
C THR A 148 4.66 21.81 2.97
N GLU A 149 4.18 21.87 4.21
CA GLU A 149 4.70 22.69 5.32
C GLU A 149 5.46 21.82 6.34
N PRO A 150 6.32 22.40 7.21
CA PRO A 150 7.00 21.65 8.26
C PRO A 150 6.04 20.73 9.05
N LEU A 151 6.46 19.48 9.24
CA LEU A 151 5.66 18.52 10.02
C LEU A 151 5.70 18.90 11.51
N PRO A 152 4.65 18.58 12.29
CA PRO A 152 4.71 18.66 13.74
C PRO A 152 5.90 17.87 14.29
N ASP A 153 6.48 18.34 15.40
CA ASP A 153 7.57 17.63 16.09
C ASP A 153 7.06 16.33 16.72
N VAL A 154 7.03 15.28 15.90
CA VAL A 154 6.53 13.94 16.22
C VAL A 154 7.48 12.94 15.59
N ALA A 155 8.11 12.12 16.44
CA ALA A 155 8.86 10.95 16.02
C ALA A 155 8.01 9.68 16.21
N ALA A 156 8.13 8.74 15.28
CA ALA A 156 7.39 7.48 15.30
C ALA A 156 8.21 6.28 14.81
N ASP A 157 7.95 5.11 15.38
CA ASP A 157 8.57 3.83 15.01
C ASP A 157 8.21 3.44 13.57
N LEU A 158 6.96 3.67 13.19
CA LEU A 158 6.45 3.50 11.84
C LEU A 158 5.93 4.85 11.32
N VAL A 159 6.49 5.30 10.20
CA VAL A 159 5.95 6.41 9.42
C VAL A 159 5.37 5.85 8.12
N LEU A 160 4.18 6.33 7.73
CA LEU A 160 3.49 5.91 6.53
C LEU A 160 3.21 7.11 5.62
N ILE A 161 3.46 6.94 4.34
CA ILE A 161 2.98 7.82 3.26
C ILE A 161 2.22 6.93 2.29
N ALA A 162 0.91 7.12 2.14
CA ALA A 162 0.10 6.27 1.27
C ALA A 162 -0.80 7.10 0.34
N TYR A 163 -0.66 6.90 -0.97
CA TYR A 163 -1.52 7.48 -2.01
C TYR A 163 -1.59 9.02 -2.03
N VAL A 164 -0.56 9.71 -1.52
CA VAL A 164 -0.56 11.18 -1.40
C VAL A 164 0.56 11.87 -2.17
N LEU A 165 1.65 11.17 -2.53
CA LEU A 165 2.74 11.79 -3.28
C LEU A 165 2.28 12.21 -4.69
N GLY A 166 1.35 11.47 -5.27
CA GLY A 166 0.71 11.83 -6.54
C GLY A 166 -0.11 13.12 -6.49
N GLU A 167 -0.49 13.61 -5.31
CA GLU A 167 -1.21 14.87 -5.14
C GLU A 167 -0.29 16.10 -5.00
N LEU A 168 1.01 15.87 -4.90
CA LEU A 168 2.01 16.91 -4.65
C LEU A 168 2.81 17.19 -5.92
N ALA A 169 3.29 18.44 -6.04
CA ALA A 169 4.34 18.74 -6.99
C ALA A 169 5.58 17.86 -6.69
N PRO A 170 6.34 17.43 -7.71
CA PRO A 170 7.45 16.49 -7.52
C PRO A 170 8.43 16.88 -6.40
N ASP A 171 8.86 18.15 -6.37
CA ASP A 171 9.80 18.65 -5.35
C ASP A 171 9.21 18.66 -3.95
N ALA A 172 7.93 19.05 -3.83
CA ALA A 172 7.21 19.02 -2.56
C ALA A 172 7.03 17.58 -2.03
N GLY A 173 6.81 16.63 -2.93
CA GLY A 173 6.77 15.20 -2.62
C GLY A 173 8.12 14.69 -2.09
N GLN A 174 9.24 15.07 -2.72
CA GLN A 174 10.57 14.71 -2.22
C GLN A 174 10.87 15.33 -0.86
N ALA A 175 10.52 16.61 -0.68
CA ALA A 175 10.66 17.27 0.62
C ALA A 175 9.80 16.61 1.72
N LEU A 176 8.63 16.07 1.38
CA LEU A 176 7.81 15.29 2.32
C LEU A 176 8.49 13.97 2.69
N VAL A 177 9.04 13.24 1.72
CA VAL A 177 9.77 11.99 1.96
C VAL A 177 10.94 12.21 2.92
N GLU A 178 11.69 13.31 2.76
CA GLU A 178 12.80 13.64 3.66
C GLU A 178 12.33 13.96 5.08
N ARG A 179 11.30 14.79 5.24
CA ARG A 179 10.72 15.10 6.56
C ARG A 179 10.14 13.85 7.23
N ALA A 180 9.46 13.00 6.46
CA ALA A 180 8.95 11.72 6.94
C ALA A 180 10.07 10.80 7.41
N TRP A 181 11.19 10.78 6.69
CA TRP A 181 12.37 10.02 7.10
C TRP A 181 12.95 10.54 8.41
N GLN A 182 13.07 11.86 8.59
CA GLN A 182 13.52 12.44 9.86
C GLN A 182 12.60 12.10 11.04
N ALA A 183 11.28 12.05 10.80
CA ALA A 183 10.30 11.63 11.80
C ALA A 183 10.34 10.12 12.10
N ALA A 184 10.88 9.29 11.21
CA ALA A 184 10.95 7.84 11.40
C ALA A 184 12.13 7.48 12.31
N THR A 185 11.81 7.00 13.52
CA THR A 185 12.81 6.45 14.45
C THR A 185 13.29 5.08 14.02
N ASP A 186 12.50 4.35 13.22
CA ASP A 186 12.85 3.02 12.75
C ASP A 186 12.48 2.77 11.28
N THR A 187 11.20 2.82 10.88
CA THR A 187 10.77 2.44 9.52
C THR A 187 9.84 3.45 8.87
N LEU A 188 10.10 3.73 7.60
CA LEU A 188 9.23 4.48 6.69
C LEU A 188 8.69 3.55 5.60
N VAL A 189 7.37 3.53 5.44
CA VAL A 189 6.68 2.81 4.36
C VAL A 189 6.00 3.81 3.44
N ILE A 190 6.21 3.64 2.13
CA ILE A 190 5.59 4.46 1.09
C ILE A 190 4.79 3.54 0.18
N VAL A 191 3.52 3.88 -0.08
CA VAL A 191 2.62 3.13 -0.96
C VAL A 191 1.98 4.09 -1.96
N GLU A 192 2.03 3.77 -3.24
CA GLU A 192 1.42 4.55 -4.32
C GLU A 192 0.67 3.62 -5.29
N PRO A 193 -0.22 4.16 -6.16
CA PRO A 193 -0.87 3.36 -7.19
C PRO A 193 0.14 2.60 -8.06
N GLY A 194 -0.18 1.35 -8.42
CA GLY A 194 0.66 0.45 -9.22
C GLY A 194 0.70 0.81 -10.71
N THR A 195 1.00 2.08 -10.98
CA THR A 195 1.08 2.72 -12.29
C THR A 195 2.54 3.14 -12.56
N PRO A 196 2.93 3.43 -13.80
CA PRO A 196 4.26 3.96 -14.09
C PRO A 196 4.61 5.20 -13.26
N ALA A 197 3.67 6.14 -13.12
CA ALA A 197 3.86 7.36 -12.34
C ALA A 197 4.01 7.09 -10.84
N GLY A 198 3.19 6.20 -10.26
CA GLY A 198 3.28 5.84 -8.84
C GLY A 198 4.57 5.09 -8.52
N TYR A 199 4.97 4.16 -9.38
CA TYR A 199 6.28 3.50 -9.29
C TYR A 199 7.44 4.49 -9.38
N GLY A 200 7.38 5.46 -10.30
CA GLY A 200 8.39 6.52 -10.44
C GLY A 200 8.59 7.29 -9.13
N ARG A 201 7.51 7.63 -8.43
CA ARG A 201 7.59 8.28 -7.10
C ARG A 201 8.23 7.38 -6.04
N VAL A 202 7.79 6.12 -5.98
CA VAL A 202 8.30 5.13 -5.01
C VAL A 202 9.80 4.89 -5.20
N ILE A 203 10.26 4.73 -6.45
CA ILE A 203 11.67 4.44 -6.71
C ILE A 203 12.56 5.67 -6.56
N ALA A 204 12.07 6.86 -6.86
CA ALA A 204 12.75 8.12 -6.57
C ALA A 204 12.94 8.30 -5.06
N ALA A 205 11.87 8.09 -4.27
CA ALA A 205 11.93 8.14 -2.81
C ALA A 205 12.93 7.10 -2.26
N ARG A 206 12.90 5.86 -2.78
CA ARG A 206 13.86 4.82 -2.40
C ARG A 206 15.30 5.28 -2.65
N GLY A 207 15.61 5.73 -3.86
CA GLY A 207 16.97 6.18 -4.21
C GLY A 207 17.46 7.31 -3.30
N ARG A 208 16.60 8.29 -3.03
CA ARG A 208 16.90 9.43 -2.15
C ARG A 208 17.23 9.01 -0.72
N LEU A 209 16.46 8.07 -0.17
CA LEU A 209 16.64 7.62 1.21
C LEU A 209 17.82 6.65 1.37
N LEU A 210 18.10 5.81 0.38
CA LEU A 210 19.31 4.98 0.37
C LEU A 210 20.58 5.85 0.35
N ALA A 211 20.57 6.97 -0.39
CA ALA A 211 21.67 7.94 -0.36
C ALA A 211 21.85 8.61 1.02
N GLN A 212 20.84 8.55 1.90
CA GLN A 212 20.89 9.01 3.30
C GLN A 212 21.18 7.87 4.30
N GLY A 213 21.60 6.70 3.82
CA GLY A 213 21.97 5.56 4.66
C GLY A 213 20.79 4.70 5.14
N ALA A 214 19.61 4.81 4.52
CA ALA A 214 18.52 3.87 4.79
C ALA A 214 18.83 2.47 4.25
N PHE A 215 18.16 1.45 4.80
CA PHE A 215 18.24 0.07 4.33
C PHE A 215 16.89 -0.38 3.78
N THR A 216 16.86 -0.98 2.59
CA THR A 216 15.62 -1.54 2.05
C THR A 216 15.21 -2.76 2.89
N THR A 217 13.99 -2.71 3.44
CA THR A 217 13.32 -3.85 4.07
C THR A 217 12.53 -4.64 3.03
N ALA A 218 11.71 -3.95 2.21
CA ALA A 218 10.85 -4.55 1.19
C ALA A 218 10.52 -3.50 0.09
N PRO A 219 10.07 -3.91 -1.11
CA PRO A 219 10.00 -5.27 -1.65
C PRO A 219 11.34 -5.79 -2.17
N CYS A 220 12.28 -4.88 -2.49
CA CYS A 220 13.52 -5.22 -3.19
C CYS A 220 14.45 -6.06 -2.30
N PRO A 221 15.13 -7.07 -2.86
CA PRO A 221 16.07 -7.91 -2.12
C PRO A 221 17.48 -7.28 -1.99
N HIS A 222 17.66 -6.04 -2.44
CA HIS A 222 18.94 -5.33 -2.52
C HIS A 222 18.77 -3.81 -2.27
N ASP A 223 19.90 -3.11 -2.08
CA ASP A 223 19.97 -1.64 -2.05
C ASP A 223 20.57 -1.03 -3.33
N ALA A 224 20.98 -1.86 -4.30
CA ALA A 224 21.41 -1.37 -5.60
C ALA A 224 20.29 -0.56 -6.32
N PRO A 225 20.63 0.28 -7.32
CA PRO A 225 19.65 0.88 -8.22
C PRO A 225 18.66 -0.17 -8.75
N CYS A 226 17.41 0.24 -9.02
CA CYS A 226 16.43 -0.70 -9.54
C CYS A 226 16.88 -1.22 -10.91
N PRO A 227 16.89 -2.55 -11.13
CA PRO A 227 17.33 -3.12 -12.41
C PRO A 227 16.28 -3.00 -13.53
N LEU A 228 15.06 -2.53 -13.24
CA LEU A 228 14.02 -2.32 -14.26
C LEU A 228 14.28 -1.01 -15.01
N VAL A 229 14.36 -1.12 -16.34
CA VAL A 229 14.49 -0.01 -17.30
C VAL A 229 13.22 0.01 -18.15
N ASP A 230 12.65 1.20 -18.37
CA ASP A 230 11.42 1.41 -19.17
C ASP A 230 10.21 0.55 -18.77
N ASP A 231 10.18 0.11 -17.51
CA ASP A 231 9.14 -0.73 -16.93
C ASP A 231 8.89 -0.31 -15.48
N TRP A 232 7.81 -0.80 -14.86
CA TRP A 232 7.46 -0.50 -13.48
C TRP A 232 7.26 -1.75 -12.62
N CYS A 233 7.77 -1.69 -11.39
CA CYS A 233 7.50 -2.70 -10.38
C CYS A 233 6.21 -2.36 -9.63
N HIS A 234 5.24 -3.26 -9.66
CA HIS A 234 4.00 -3.17 -8.90
C HIS A 234 3.57 -4.56 -8.46
N PHE A 235 2.55 -4.60 -7.61
CA PHE A 235 1.91 -5.80 -7.08
C PHE A 235 0.40 -5.62 -7.11
N ALA A 236 -0.34 -6.69 -6.82
CA ALA A 236 -1.78 -6.63 -6.67
C ALA A 236 -2.22 -7.32 -5.38
N VAL A 237 -3.25 -6.75 -4.76
CA VAL A 237 -3.98 -7.34 -3.64
C VAL A 237 -5.44 -7.46 -4.02
N ARG A 238 -6.05 -8.59 -3.68
CA ARG A 238 -7.46 -8.83 -3.92
C ARG A 238 -8.28 -8.37 -2.73
N LEU A 239 -9.44 -7.79 -2.99
CA LEU A 239 -10.41 -7.44 -1.96
C LEU A 239 -11.85 -7.66 -2.45
N PRO A 240 -12.77 -8.05 -1.56
CA PRO A 240 -14.16 -8.25 -1.91
C PRO A 240 -14.82 -6.91 -2.24
N ARG A 241 -15.71 -6.93 -3.24
CA ARG A 241 -16.60 -5.80 -3.50
C ARG A 241 -17.83 -5.93 -2.62
N SER A 242 -18.09 -4.93 -1.80
CA SER A 242 -19.37 -4.83 -1.07
C SER A 242 -20.55 -4.78 -2.06
N ARG A 243 -21.75 -5.10 -1.59
CA ARG A 243 -22.98 -5.00 -2.40
C ARG A 243 -23.14 -3.60 -2.98
N LEU A 244 -22.89 -2.58 -2.17
CA LEU A 244 -22.96 -1.19 -2.60
C LEU A 244 -21.84 -0.82 -3.58
N HIS A 245 -20.62 -1.32 -3.39
CA HIS A 245 -19.54 -1.15 -4.37
C HIS A 245 -19.96 -1.73 -5.75
N ARG A 246 -20.56 -2.93 -5.78
CA ARG A 246 -21.07 -3.52 -7.02
C ARG A 246 -22.18 -2.68 -7.66
N MET A 247 -23.09 -2.13 -6.86
CA MET A 247 -24.15 -1.23 -7.32
C MET A 247 -23.58 0.06 -7.91
N LEU A 248 -22.58 0.66 -7.26
CA LEU A 248 -22.00 1.94 -7.67
C LEU A 248 -21.05 1.84 -8.87
N LYS A 249 -20.33 0.73 -9.04
CA LYS A 249 -19.38 0.53 -10.15
C LYS A 249 -19.90 -0.33 -11.30
N GLN A 250 -21.13 -0.84 -11.24
CA GLN A 250 -21.71 -1.78 -12.21
C GLN A 250 -20.79 -3.00 -12.50
N GLY A 251 -20.01 -3.43 -11.51
CA GLY A 251 -19.04 -4.50 -11.65
C GLY A 251 -19.66 -5.89 -11.46
N ALA A 252 -19.53 -6.78 -12.45
CA ALA A 252 -20.06 -8.14 -12.39
C ALA A 252 -19.34 -9.05 -11.38
N LEU A 253 -18.04 -8.82 -11.15
CA LEU A 253 -17.23 -9.65 -10.24
C LEU A 253 -17.41 -9.23 -8.78
N GLY A 254 -17.45 -10.23 -7.88
CA GLY A 254 -17.55 -10.05 -6.42
C GLY A 254 -16.27 -9.56 -5.74
N TYR A 255 -15.22 -9.28 -6.50
CA TYR A 255 -13.93 -8.82 -6.02
C TYR A 255 -13.34 -7.78 -6.98
N GLU A 256 -12.31 -7.08 -6.53
CA GLU A 256 -11.39 -6.35 -7.40
C GLU A 256 -9.93 -6.60 -6.99
N ASP A 257 -9.01 -6.22 -7.86
CA ASP A 257 -7.58 -6.29 -7.59
C ASP A 257 -7.04 -4.85 -7.60
N GLU A 258 -6.59 -4.37 -6.45
CA GLU A 258 -5.93 -3.07 -6.34
C GLU A 258 -4.44 -3.24 -6.66
N LYS A 259 -3.97 -2.52 -7.68
CA LYS A 259 -2.56 -2.50 -8.04
C LYS A 259 -1.83 -1.40 -7.27
N PHE A 260 -0.69 -1.73 -6.69
CA PHE A 260 0.11 -0.80 -5.89
C PHE A 260 1.61 -1.01 -6.10
N SER A 261 2.37 0.07 -5.93
CA SER A 261 3.83 0.05 -5.81
C SER A 261 4.17 0.52 -4.40
N TYR A 262 5.19 -0.07 -3.79
CA TYR A 262 5.58 0.31 -2.43
C TYR A 262 7.07 0.16 -2.19
N VAL A 263 7.57 0.81 -1.14
CA VAL A 263 8.88 0.57 -0.54
C VAL A 263 8.78 0.71 0.96
N ALA A 264 9.50 -0.13 1.69
CA ALA A 264 9.72 -0.03 3.12
C ALA A 264 11.22 0.10 3.38
N LEU A 265 11.62 1.15 4.09
CA LEU A 265 12.99 1.50 4.39
C LEU A 265 13.16 1.63 5.91
N SER A 266 14.26 1.11 6.43
CA SER A 266 14.55 1.05 7.86
C SER A 266 15.89 1.70 8.20
N ARG A 267 16.02 2.17 9.45
CA ARG A 267 17.24 2.78 9.99
C ARG A 267 18.39 1.81 10.17
N ALA A 268 18.09 0.51 10.28
CA ALA A 268 19.07 -0.55 10.48
C ALA A 268 18.80 -1.72 9.52
N PRO A 269 19.81 -2.52 9.15
CA PRO A 269 19.62 -3.68 8.29
C PRO A 269 18.56 -4.65 8.82
N THR A 270 17.68 -5.12 7.94
CA THR A 270 16.67 -6.15 8.24
C THR A 270 16.88 -7.39 7.38
N LYS A 271 16.10 -8.46 7.65
CA LYS A 271 16.05 -9.58 6.69
C LYS A 271 15.51 -9.06 5.34
N ARG A 272 15.90 -9.75 4.27
CA ARG A 272 15.43 -9.52 2.91
C ARG A 272 14.93 -10.82 2.33
N ALA A 273 13.99 -10.72 1.40
CA ALA A 273 13.70 -11.84 0.52
C ALA A 273 14.97 -12.20 -0.27
N PRO A 274 15.27 -13.49 -0.53
CA PRO A 274 16.36 -13.87 -1.42
C PRO A 274 16.11 -13.31 -2.83
N ALA A 275 14.94 -13.64 -3.38
CA ALA A 275 14.39 -13.04 -4.58
C ALA A 275 12.92 -12.63 -4.37
N ARG A 276 12.45 -11.68 -5.16
CA ARG A 276 11.05 -11.23 -5.18
C ARG A 276 10.42 -11.52 -6.53
N VAL A 277 9.26 -12.16 -6.54
CA VAL A 277 8.48 -12.39 -7.76
C VAL A 277 7.82 -11.08 -8.19
N ILE A 278 8.23 -10.53 -9.32
CA ILE A 278 7.80 -9.19 -9.76
C ILE A 278 6.79 -9.22 -10.90
N ARG A 279 6.44 -10.40 -11.44
CA ARG A 279 5.38 -10.60 -12.45
C ARG A 279 4.51 -11.79 -12.08
N HIS A 280 3.36 -11.92 -12.76
CA HIS A 280 2.53 -13.12 -12.63
C HIS A 280 3.32 -14.38 -13.02
N PRO A 281 3.31 -15.44 -12.17
CA PRO A 281 3.86 -16.74 -12.55
C PRO A 281 3.23 -17.26 -13.84
N GLN A 282 4.07 -17.68 -14.77
CA GLN A 282 3.66 -18.26 -16.06
C GLN A 282 3.48 -19.78 -15.88
N VAL A 283 2.25 -20.22 -15.62
CA VAL A 283 1.95 -21.63 -15.30
C VAL A 283 1.57 -22.39 -16.56
N HIS A 284 2.36 -23.41 -16.90
CA HIS A 284 2.10 -24.33 -18.00
C HIS A 284 2.11 -25.80 -17.51
N PRO A 285 1.58 -26.76 -18.30
CA PRO A 285 1.71 -28.17 -17.99
C PRO A 285 3.18 -28.57 -17.82
N GLY A 286 3.58 -28.94 -16.60
CA GLY A 286 4.92 -29.46 -16.30
C GLY A 286 6.04 -28.43 -16.10
N ARG A 287 5.78 -27.13 -16.32
CA ARG A 287 6.75 -26.04 -16.12
C ARG A 287 6.10 -24.76 -15.59
N ILE A 288 6.83 -24.01 -14.77
CA ILE A 288 6.41 -22.70 -14.24
C ILE A 288 7.53 -21.69 -14.48
N GLY A 289 7.22 -20.60 -15.18
CA GLY A 289 8.12 -19.48 -15.36
C GLY A 289 7.92 -18.42 -14.28
N LEU A 290 9.01 -17.95 -13.65
CA LEU A 290 8.99 -16.86 -12.68
C LEU A 290 9.92 -15.73 -13.13
N THR A 291 9.43 -14.49 -13.11
CA THR A 291 10.28 -13.30 -13.25
C THR A 291 10.59 -12.76 -11.86
N LEU A 292 11.87 -12.79 -11.50
CA LEU A 292 12.39 -12.50 -10.18
C LEU A 292 13.26 -11.25 -10.21
N CYS A 293 13.08 -10.36 -9.24
CA CYS A 293 14.10 -9.40 -8.84
C CYS A 293 15.02 -10.09 -7.82
N THR A 294 16.32 -10.08 -8.08
CA THR A 294 17.37 -10.66 -7.24
C THR A 294 18.43 -9.60 -6.93
N ARG A 295 19.43 -9.94 -6.12
CA ARG A 295 20.59 -9.05 -5.88
C ARG A 295 21.43 -8.80 -7.13
N GLN A 296 21.30 -9.66 -8.15
CA GLN A 296 22.07 -9.63 -9.39
C GLN A 296 21.30 -8.97 -10.54
N GLY A 297 20.04 -8.58 -10.32
CA GLY A 297 19.19 -7.96 -11.34
C GLY A 297 17.87 -8.69 -11.53
N VAL A 298 17.22 -8.48 -12.67
CA VAL A 298 16.01 -9.23 -13.03
C VAL A 298 16.41 -10.54 -13.71
N GLN A 299 15.85 -11.66 -13.24
CA GLN A 299 16.07 -12.98 -13.80
C GLN A 299 14.73 -13.64 -14.12
N THR A 300 14.64 -14.30 -15.27
CA THR A 300 13.52 -15.19 -15.59
C THR A 300 14.00 -16.62 -15.43
N VAL A 301 13.30 -17.40 -14.62
CA VAL A 301 13.64 -18.80 -14.36
C VAL A 301 12.48 -19.72 -14.73
N THR A 302 12.78 -20.81 -15.42
CA THR A 302 11.82 -21.88 -15.70
C THR A 302 12.06 -23.05 -14.75
N ILE A 303 11.02 -23.46 -14.04
CA ILE A 303 11.07 -24.55 -13.07
C ILE A 303 10.22 -25.70 -13.58
N THR A 304 10.84 -26.86 -13.80
CA THR A 304 10.17 -28.07 -14.33
C THR A 304 9.87 -29.08 -13.24
N ARG A 305 9.01 -30.06 -13.54
CA ARG A 305 8.67 -31.18 -12.61
C ARG A 305 9.88 -31.99 -12.12
N ALA A 306 10.99 -31.98 -12.86
CA ALA A 306 12.22 -32.66 -12.46
C ALA A 306 12.78 -32.09 -11.14
N ALA A 307 12.68 -30.78 -10.94
CA ALA A 307 13.08 -30.10 -9.71
C ALA A 307 11.96 -30.18 -8.64
N ARG A 308 11.61 -31.41 -8.21
CA ARG A 308 10.42 -31.74 -7.40
C ARG A 308 10.03 -30.71 -6.34
N GLU A 309 10.96 -30.35 -5.43
CA GLU A 309 10.67 -29.42 -4.33
C GLU A 309 10.52 -27.97 -4.83
N ARG A 310 11.41 -27.51 -5.70
CA ARG A 310 11.34 -26.17 -6.29
C ARG A 310 10.07 -25.97 -7.12
N PHE A 311 9.64 -27.01 -7.85
CA PHE A 311 8.38 -27.01 -8.59
C PHE A 311 7.16 -26.94 -7.65
N ARG A 312 7.21 -27.64 -6.51
CA ARG A 312 6.17 -27.57 -5.48
C ARG A 312 6.10 -26.17 -4.87
N GLN A 313 7.25 -25.55 -4.59
CA GLN A 313 7.33 -24.16 -4.12
C GLN A 313 6.74 -23.20 -5.16
N ALA A 314 7.23 -23.25 -6.41
CA ALA A 314 6.79 -22.39 -7.51
C ALA A 314 5.29 -22.48 -7.78
N ARG A 315 4.68 -23.66 -7.62
CA ARG A 315 3.24 -23.85 -7.78
C ARG A 315 2.40 -23.12 -6.72
N LYS A 316 2.99 -22.84 -5.56
CA LYS A 316 2.35 -22.10 -4.45
C LYS A 316 2.74 -20.63 -4.42
N THR A 317 3.63 -20.21 -5.32
CA THR A 317 4.15 -18.85 -5.37
C THR A 317 3.19 -17.96 -6.15
N ASP A 318 2.87 -16.82 -5.57
CA ASP A 318 2.10 -15.76 -6.19
C ASP A 318 2.97 -14.55 -6.56
N TRP A 319 2.39 -13.65 -7.36
CA TRP A 319 2.99 -12.37 -7.65
C TRP A 319 3.21 -11.57 -6.36
N GLY A 320 4.45 -11.12 -6.14
CA GLY A 320 4.86 -10.40 -4.94
C GLY A 320 5.41 -11.28 -3.83
N ASP A 321 5.43 -12.60 -3.98
CA ASP A 321 6.02 -13.49 -2.97
C ASP A 321 7.55 -13.49 -2.99
N ALA A 322 8.14 -13.83 -1.84
CA ALA A 322 9.54 -14.15 -1.75
C ALA A 322 9.75 -15.54 -2.38
N PHE A 323 10.84 -15.69 -3.11
CA PHE A 323 11.22 -16.97 -3.70
C PHE A 323 12.64 -17.32 -3.29
N ALA A 324 12.87 -18.59 -2.95
CA ALA A 324 14.21 -19.06 -2.63
C ALA A 324 15.03 -19.12 -3.92
N GLU A 325 16.19 -18.47 -3.91
CA GLU A 325 17.21 -18.76 -4.93
C GLU A 325 17.73 -20.17 -4.66
N GLY A 326 17.85 -20.96 -5.72
CA GLY A 326 18.60 -22.20 -5.69
C GLY A 326 19.44 -22.24 -6.95
N ASP A 327 20.46 -23.10 -7.00
CA ASP A 327 21.38 -23.21 -8.12
C ASP A 327 20.60 -23.26 -9.45
N ALA A 328 20.74 -22.20 -10.25
CA ALA A 328 20.17 -22.15 -11.57
C ALA A 328 20.96 -23.15 -12.42
N SER A 329 20.31 -24.19 -12.93
CA SER A 329 20.78 -24.76 -14.19
C SER A 329 20.51 -23.70 -15.25
N PRO A 330 21.54 -23.10 -15.89
CA PRO A 330 21.31 -22.12 -16.93
C PRO A 330 20.52 -22.80 -18.06
N GLU A 331 19.43 -22.17 -18.49
CA GLU A 331 18.78 -22.58 -19.74
C GLU A 331 19.78 -22.35 -20.87
N ALA A 332 20.15 -23.43 -21.56
CA ALA A 332 20.77 -23.33 -22.86
C ALA A 332 19.78 -22.64 -23.81
N SER A 333 20.10 -21.42 -24.18
CA SER A 333 19.48 -20.72 -25.31
C SER A 333 19.67 -21.58 -26.56
N GLY A 334 18.58 -22.18 -27.04
CA GLY A 334 18.43 -22.77 -28.37
C GLY A 334 17.52 -21.92 -29.23
#